data_AF-A0A940UZI6-F1
#
_entry.id   AF-A0A940UZI6-F1
#
_cell.length_a   1.000
_cell.length_b   1.000
_cell.length_c   1.000
_cell.angle_alpha   90.00
_cell.angle_beta   90.00
_cell.angle_gamma   90.00
#
_symmetry.space_group_name_H-M   'P 1'
#
loop_
_entity.id
_entity.type
_entity.pdbx_description
1 polymer ?
#
loop_
_entity_poly.entity_id
_entity_poly.type
_entity_poly.pdbx_seq_one_letter_code
_entity_poly.pdbx_strand_id
1 'polypeptide(L)'
;MKSTFNIGEISELLNIPKSTLRYWESKGLLRMPRGTESNYREYNHGSIYTISDLAHFRCLGMPLQEMKRLPHLSPKDLASSLIELEKDLDRRLQELYTSKEYINKKLSCIEEYNILLEHQYQEEVPDYNCIYQFSIDDANAWSIYIKDQYQSILLYDPNKSEIETGLVIPTSPEQSKIWSKNNQTVYLSFVLKVDYSAPSIEAFRPHTEYITDLGYEVTNIVARYLFSAWDDKYLDYYKAFAEVKRK
;
A
#
# COMPACT_ATOMS: atom_id res chain seq x y z
N MET A 1 2.01 54.41 -5.73
CA MET A 1 2.07 53.05 -5.12
C MET A 1 3.29 52.98 -4.22
N LYS A 2 3.22 52.22 -3.13
CA LYS A 2 4.37 51.99 -2.25
C LYS A 2 5.50 51.31 -3.04
N SER A 3 6.69 51.88 -3.03
CA SER A 3 7.84 51.41 -3.83
C SER A 3 8.58 50.23 -3.20
N THR A 4 8.54 50.12 -1.87
CA THR A 4 9.21 49.05 -1.10
C THR A 4 8.36 48.54 0.06
N PHE A 5 8.52 47.27 0.40
CA PHE A 5 7.80 46.54 1.43
C PHE A 5 8.79 45.95 2.42
N ASN A 6 8.43 45.86 3.69
CA ASN A 6 9.19 45.08 4.67
C ASN A 6 8.78 43.59 4.60
N ILE A 7 9.54 42.71 5.27
CA ILE A 7 9.27 41.27 5.25
C ILE A 7 7.89 40.88 5.82
N GLY A 8 7.34 41.68 6.74
CA GLY A 8 5.99 41.46 7.27
C GLY A 8 4.92 41.77 6.25
N GLU A 9 5.05 42.90 5.58
CA GLU A 9 4.11 43.31 4.54
C GLU A 9 4.12 42.35 3.35
N ILE A 10 5.29 41.86 2.92
CA ILE A 10 5.38 40.84 1.86
C ILE A 10 4.79 39.51 2.32
N SER A 11 5.06 39.12 3.57
CA SER A 11 4.55 37.87 4.14
C SER A 11 3.01 37.87 4.16
N GLU A 12 2.41 38.98 4.56
CA GLU A 12 0.95 39.19 4.56
C GLU A 12 0.40 39.27 3.14
N LEU A 13 1.04 40.04 2.25
CA LEU A 13 0.58 40.25 0.87
C LEU A 13 0.53 38.94 0.07
N LEU A 14 1.56 38.10 0.18
CA LEU A 14 1.67 36.86 -0.58
C LEU A 14 1.21 35.62 0.20
N ASN A 15 0.80 35.80 1.45
CA ASN A 15 0.47 34.72 2.38
C ASN A 15 1.59 33.66 2.48
N ILE A 16 2.84 34.11 2.53
CA ILE A 16 4.03 33.26 2.67
C ILE A 16 4.67 33.54 4.03
N PRO A 17 4.92 32.52 4.88
CA PRO A 17 5.55 32.73 6.17
C PRO A 17 6.89 33.47 6.08
N LYS A 18 7.13 34.42 6.99
CA LYS A 18 8.43 35.14 7.13
C LYS A 18 9.62 34.17 7.18
N SER A 19 9.46 33.00 7.80
CA SER A 19 10.47 31.94 7.87
C SER A 19 10.82 31.37 6.49
N THR A 20 9.83 31.13 5.63
CA THR A 20 10.02 30.67 4.24
C THR A 20 10.77 31.70 3.41
N LEU A 21 10.43 32.99 3.55
CA LEU A 21 11.14 34.09 2.87
C LEU A 21 12.61 34.16 3.31
N ARG A 22 12.88 34.09 4.62
CA ARG A 22 14.25 34.04 5.17
C ARG A 22 15.01 32.80 4.71
N TYR A 23 14.32 31.67 4.60
CA TYR A 23 14.90 30.43 4.12
C TYR A 23 15.31 30.56 2.64
N TRP A 24 14.43 31.06 1.76
CA TRP A 24 14.76 31.29 0.36
C TRP A 24 15.93 32.26 0.18
N GLU A 25 15.98 33.33 0.97
CA GLU A 25 17.11 34.23 1.02
C GLU A 25 18.41 33.53 1.45
N SER A 26 18.39 32.74 2.53
CA SER A 26 19.56 31.97 3.00
C SER A 26 20.07 30.95 1.98
N LYS A 27 19.18 30.45 1.12
CA LYS A 27 19.52 29.52 0.03
C LYS A 27 19.92 30.25 -1.25
N GLY A 28 19.90 31.57 -1.27
CA GLY A 28 20.28 32.39 -2.43
C GLY A 28 19.24 32.42 -3.55
N LEU A 29 18.00 32.01 -3.28
CA LEU A 29 16.87 32.09 -4.22
C LEU A 29 16.33 33.52 -4.31
N LEU A 30 16.54 34.32 -3.27
CA LEU A 30 16.21 35.73 -3.20
C LEU A 30 17.49 36.52 -2.92
N ARG A 31 17.73 37.59 -3.67
CA ARG A 31 18.78 38.57 -3.38
C ARG A 31 18.13 39.87 -2.95
N MET A 32 18.39 40.29 -1.72
CA MET A 32 17.83 41.50 -1.14
C MET A 32 18.91 42.60 -1.12
N PRO A 33 18.76 43.69 -1.90
CA PRO A 33 19.55 44.88 -1.64
C PRO A 33 19.14 45.45 -0.27
N ARG A 34 20.12 45.86 0.56
CA ARG A 34 19.83 46.66 1.75
C ARG A 34 19.37 48.04 1.28
N GLY A 35 18.35 48.61 1.93
CA GLY A 35 17.88 49.95 1.59
C GLY A 35 19.04 50.95 1.63
N THR A 36 19.08 51.87 0.66
CA THR A 36 20.16 52.87 0.58
C THR A 36 20.16 53.85 1.76
N GLU A 37 19.00 54.04 2.41
CA GLU A 37 18.81 54.96 3.54
C GLU A 37 18.41 54.24 4.85
N SER A 38 17.92 53.01 4.73
CA SER A 38 17.43 52.18 5.82
C SER A 38 18.31 50.95 5.90
N ASN A 39 18.98 50.71 7.04
CA ASN A 39 19.79 49.51 7.24
C ASN A 39 18.94 48.22 7.30
N TYR A 40 17.64 48.31 7.03
CA TYR A 40 16.68 47.22 6.94
C TYR A 40 16.56 46.69 5.51
N ARG A 41 16.12 45.44 5.39
CA ARG A 41 15.87 44.77 4.11
C ARG A 41 14.56 45.27 3.51
N GLU A 42 14.60 45.70 2.26
CA GLU A 42 13.45 46.22 1.53
C GLU A 42 13.16 45.36 0.30
N TYR A 43 11.90 45.00 0.12
CA TYR A 43 11.41 44.23 -1.02
C TYR A 43 10.70 45.16 -2.00
N ASN A 44 11.16 45.21 -3.23
CA ASN A 44 10.52 46.01 -4.28
C ASN A 44 9.51 45.17 -5.09
N HIS A 45 8.86 45.79 -6.09
CA HIS A 45 7.96 45.07 -6.99
C HIS A 45 8.63 43.88 -7.70
N GLY A 46 9.90 43.99 -8.09
CA GLY A 46 10.64 42.86 -8.68
C GLY A 46 10.76 41.67 -7.72
N SER A 47 10.96 41.95 -6.43
CA SER A 47 10.99 40.93 -5.38
C SER A 47 9.65 40.21 -5.25
N ILE A 48 8.53 40.94 -5.41
CA ILE A 48 7.19 40.34 -5.41
C ILE A 48 7.08 39.33 -6.55
N TYR A 49 7.44 39.69 -7.79
CA TYR A 49 7.40 38.75 -8.92
C TYR A 49 8.27 37.52 -8.69
N THR A 50 9.51 37.71 -8.23
CA THR A 50 10.41 36.58 -7.94
C THR A 50 9.85 35.66 -6.85
N ILE A 51 9.31 36.22 -5.76
CA ILE A 51 8.73 35.42 -4.68
C ILE A 51 7.48 34.67 -5.16
N SER A 52 6.66 35.29 -6.00
CA SER A 52 5.50 34.65 -6.63
C SER A 52 5.89 33.48 -7.54
N ASP A 53 6.91 33.65 -8.38
CA ASP A 53 7.42 32.58 -9.25
C ASP A 53 7.96 31.42 -8.41
N LEU A 54 8.76 31.71 -7.38
CA LEU A 54 9.28 30.69 -6.46
C LEU A 54 8.16 29.94 -5.75
N ALA A 55 7.11 30.64 -5.31
CA ALA A 55 5.95 30.01 -4.69
C ALA A 55 5.21 29.10 -5.69
N HIS A 56 5.03 29.56 -6.94
CA HIS A 56 4.38 28.80 -7.99
C HIS A 56 5.13 27.49 -8.31
N PHE A 57 6.43 27.56 -8.62
CA PHE A 57 7.22 26.36 -8.93
C PHE A 57 7.37 25.42 -7.73
N ARG A 58 7.43 25.98 -6.51
CA ARG A 58 7.44 25.17 -5.29
C ARG A 58 6.13 24.40 -5.10
N CYS A 59 5.00 24.99 -5.48
CA CYS A 59 3.69 24.35 -5.46
C CYS A 59 3.60 23.19 -6.46
N LEU A 60 4.26 23.32 -7.63
CA LEU A 60 4.38 22.24 -8.61
C LEU A 60 5.33 21.11 -8.16
N GLY A 61 5.97 21.24 -7.00
CA GLY A 61 6.91 20.24 -6.49
C GLY A 61 8.32 20.36 -7.05
N MET A 62 8.66 21.46 -7.74
CA MET A 62 10.00 21.68 -8.28
C MET A 62 11.03 21.73 -7.13
N PRO A 63 12.13 20.96 -7.22
CA PRO A 63 13.19 21.00 -6.21
C PRO A 63 13.82 22.39 -6.10
N LEU A 64 14.17 22.79 -4.87
CA LEU A 64 14.79 24.10 -4.60
C LEU A 64 16.05 24.37 -5.43
N GLN A 65 16.83 23.32 -5.77
CA GLN A 65 18.03 23.49 -6.59
C GLN A 65 17.72 23.88 -8.03
N GLU A 66 16.65 23.31 -8.62
CA GLU A 66 16.20 23.69 -9.96
C GLU A 66 15.58 25.09 -9.96
N MET A 67 14.83 25.43 -8.90
CA MET A 67 14.28 26.79 -8.76
C MET A 67 15.36 27.89 -8.73
N LYS A 68 16.56 27.60 -8.21
CA LYS A 68 17.69 28.56 -8.26
C LYS A 68 18.18 28.84 -9.67
N ARG A 69 18.02 27.88 -10.58
CA ARG A 69 18.50 27.97 -11.95
C ARG A 69 17.51 28.68 -12.86
N LEU A 70 16.23 28.77 -12.47
CA LEU A 70 15.14 29.38 -13.26
C LEU A 70 15.51 30.70 -13.93
N PRO A 71 16.13 31.69 -13.25
CA PRO A 71 16.46 32.98 -13.87
C PRO A 71 17.52 32.87 -14.99
N HIS A 72 18.16 31.72 -15.12
CA HIS A 72 19.27 31.45 -16.05
C HIS A 72 18.93 30.37 -17.07
N LEU A 73 17.71 29.83 -17.08
CA LEU A 73 17.30 28.83 -18.06
C LEU A 73 16.89 29.49 -19.38
N SER A 74 17.33 28.90 -20.50
CA SER A 74 16.73 29.22 -21.79
C SER A 74 15.29 28.70 -21.86
N PRO A 75 14.44 29.19 -22.77
CA PRO A 75 13.10 28.62 -22.96
C PRO A 75 13.12 27.11 -23.21
N LYS A 76 14.15 26.61 -23.91
CA LYS A 76 14.35 25.18 -24.15
C LYS A 76 14.65 24.42 -22.85
N ASP A 77 15.56 24.94 -22.02
CA ASP A 77 15.94 24.28 -20.76
C ASP A 77 14.81 24.31 -19.73
N LEU A 78 14.03 25.39 -19.70
CA LEU A 78 12.82 25.48 -18.88
C LEU A 78 11.79 24.44 -19.33
N ALA A 79 11.53 24.32 -20.64
CA ALA A 79 10.61 23.31 -21.16
C ALA A 79 11.06 21.90 -20.80
N SER A 80 12.35 21.58 -20.95
CA SER A 80 12.91 20.28 -20.53
C SER A 80 12.72 20.03 -19.02
N SER A 81 12.94 21.05 -18.18
CA SER A 81 12.77 20.93 -16.72
C SER A 81 11.32 20.68 -16.34
N LEU A 82 10.37 21.29 -17.05
CA LEU A 82 8.94 21.09 -16.83
C LEU A 82 8.45 19.72 -17.29
N ILE A 83 8.96 19.21 -18.42
CA ILE A 83 8.67 17.84 -18.89
C ILE A 83 9.15 16.80 -17.88
N GLU A 84 10.34 16.96 -17.30
CA GLU A 84 10.83 16.04 -16.27
C GLU A 84 10.03 16.14 -14.97
N LEU A 85 9.57 17.35 -14.61
CA LEU A 85 8.69 17.53 -13.45
C LEU A 85 7.33 16.86 -13.67
N GLU A 86 6.74 16.99 -14.87
CA GLU A 86 5.50 16.31 -15.25
C GLU A 86 5.64 14.79 -15.15
N LYS A 87 6.72 14.21 -15.70
CA LYS A 87 6.99 12.77 -15.59
C LYS A 87 7.12 12.29 -14.14
N ASP A 88 7.78 13.07 -13.29
CA ASP A 88 7.88 12.73 -11.87
C ASP A 88 6.53 12.79 -11.16
N LEU A 89 5.68 13.76 -11.50
CA LEU A 89 4.31 13.83 -11.00
C LEU A 89 3.48 12.62 -11.45
N ASP A 90 3.56 12.22 -12.71
CA ASP A 90 2.88 11.04 -13.23
C ASP A 90 3.32 9.77 -12.49
N ARG A 91 4.63 9.62 -12.23
CA ARG A 91 5.16 8.51 -11.45
C ARG A 91 4.57 8.47 -10.04
N ARG A 92 4.55 9.61 -9.34
CA ARG A 92 3.94 9.70 -7.99
C ARG A 92 2.44 9.42 -8.01
N LEU A 93 1.73 9.88 -9.04
CA LEU A 93 0.30 9.56 -9.22
C LEU A 93 0.10 8.05 -9.36
N GLN A 94 0.92 7.36 -10.15
CA GLN A 94 0.87 5.90 -10.27
C GLN A 94 1.15 5.17 -8.94
N GLU A 95 2.14 5.64 -8.17
CA GLU A 95 2.44 5.10 -6.84
C GLU A 95 1.24 5.27 -5.87
N LEU A 96 0.58 6.44 -5.92
CA LEU A 96 -0.62 6.72 -5.13
C LEU A 96 -1.82 5.86 -5.57
N TYR A 97 -2.02 5.66 -6.87
CA TYR A 97 -3.06 4.75 -7.39
C TYR A 97 -2.82 3.32 -6.92
N THR A 98 -1.58 2.82 -7.03
CA THR A 98 -1.21 1.48 -6.55
C THR A 98 -1.46 1.33 -5.04
N SER A 99 -1.12 2.36 -4.26
CA SER A 99 -1.36 2.37 -2.81
C SER A 99 -2.85 2.35 -2.48
N LYS A 100 -3.66 3.11 -3.23
CA LYS A 100 -5.13 3.12 -3.08
C LYS A 100 -5.75 1.77 -3.44
N GLU A 101 -5.29 1.14 -4.51
CA GLU A 101 -5.73 -0.22 -4.88
C GLU A 101 -5.42 -1.24 -3.79
N TYR A 102 -4.22 -1.17 -3.18
CA TYR A 102 -3.86 -2.03 -2.06
C TYR A 102 -4.79 -1.85 -0.85
N ILE A 103 -5.11 -0.60 -0.49
CA ILE A 103 -6.07 -0.29 0.58
C ILE A 103 -7.45 -0.86 0.26
N ASN A 104 -7.94 -0.67 -0.97
CA ASN A 104 -9.24 -1.19 -1.39
C ASN A 104 -9.30 -2.72 -1.32
N LYS A 105 -8.23 -3.42 -1.72
CA LYS A 105 -8.12 -4.88 -1.57
C LYS A 105 -8.24 -5.30 -0.10
N LYS A 106 -7.55 -4.61 0.82
CA LYS A 106 -7.63 -4.90 2.27
C LYS A 106 -9.04 -4.66 2.83
N LEU A 107 -9.72 -3.59 2.41
CA LEU A 107 -11.10 -3.34 2.80
C LEU A 107 -12.05 -4.43 2.28
N SER A 108 -11.89 -4.87 1.03
CA SER A 108 -12.67 -5.98 0.46
C SER A 108 -12.45 -7.29 1.23
N CYS A 109 -11.23 -7.58 1.70
CA CYS A 109 -10.97 -8.75 2.55
C CYS A 109 -11.70 -8.67 3.91
N ILE A 110 -11.85 -7.47 4.48
CA ILE A 110 -12.60 -7.26 5.73
C ILE A 110 -14.10 -7.41 5.49
N GLU A 111 -14.60 -6.90 4.36
CA GLU A 111 -16.00 -7.08 3.95
C GLU A 111 -16.34 -8.55 3.74
N GLU A 112 -15.47 -9.29 3.05
CA GLU A 112 -15.55 -10.75 2.87
C GLU A 112 -15.62 -11.49 4.21
N TYR A 113 -14.77 -11.12 5.17
CA TYR A 113 -14.81 -11.67 6.54
C TYR A 113 -16.16 -11.43 7.22
N ASN A 114 -16.73 -10.23 7.12
CA ASN A 114 -18.02 -9.92 7.73
C ASN A 114 -19.16 -10.74 7.11
N ILE A 115 -19.16 -10.92 5.78
CA ILE A 115 -20.13 -11.76 5.08
C ILE A 115 -20.00 -13.22 5.55
N LEU A 116 -18.78 -13.74 5.65
CA LEU A 116 -18.54 -15.11 6.11
C LEU A 116 -18.98 -15.35 7.55
N LEU A 117 -18.88 -14.35 8.45
CA LEU A 117 -19.37 -14.49 9.82
C LEU A 117 -20.89 -14.76 9.89
N GLU A 118 -21.66 -14.14 8.99
CA GLU A 118 -23.11 -14.31 8.91
C GLU A 118 -23.51 -15.61 8.18
N HIS A 119 -22.64 -16.13 7.33
CA HIS A 119 -22.90 -17.24 6.43
C HIS A 119 -21.82 -18.34 6.51
N GLN A 120 -21.55 -18.85 7.70
CA GLN A 120 -20.57 -19.93 7.86
C GLN A 120 -21.10 -21.27 7.33
N TYR A 121 -20.15 -22.10 6.88
CA TYR A 121 -20.33 -23.47 6.41
C TYR A 121 -21.30 -23.59 5.22
N GLN A 122 -21.31 -22.60 4.33
CA GLN A 122 -22.07 -22.64 3.08
C GLN A 122 -21.24 -23.29 1.96
N GLU A 123 -21.93 -23.92 1.01
CA GLU A 123 -21.26 -24.47 -0.17
C GLU A 123 -20.68 -23.34 -1.03
N GLU A 124 -19.35 -23.31 -1.17
CA GLU A 124 -18.66 -22.28 -1.93
C GLU A 124 -17.36 -22.79 -2.54
N VAL A 125 -17.16 -22.54 -3.83
CA VAL A 125 -16.00 -23.05 -4.56
C VAL A 125 -14.82 -22.06 -4.47
N PRO A 126 -13.59 -22.52 -4.13
CA PRO A 126 -12.40 -21.68 -4.18
C PRO A 126 -12.16 -21.03 -5.55
N ASP A 127 -11.78 -19.75 -5.57
CA ASP A 127 -11.49 -18.95 -6.77
C ASP A 127 -10.14 -19.28 -7.43
N TYR A 128 -9.46 -20.33 -6.96
CA TYR A 128 -8.15 -20.80 -7.42
C TYR A 128 -8.19 -22.30 -7.73
N ASN A 129 -7.21 -22.76 -8.52
CA ASN A 129 -7.14 -24.15 -8.98
C ASN A 129 -5.97 -24.94 -8.41
N CYS A 130 -4.90 -24.27 -7.98
CA CYS A 130 -3.69 -24.92 -7.47
C CYS A 130 -3.11 -24.11 -6.32
N ILE A 131 -2.37 -24.80 -5.44
CA ILE A 131 -1.49 -24.18 -4.45
C ILE A 131 -0.09 -24.74 -4.67
N TYR A 132 0.89 -23.84 -4.70
CA TYR A 132 2.31 -24.14 -4.87
C TYR A 132 3.03 -23.96 -3.54
N GLN A 133 4.01 -24.80 -3.26
CA GLN A 133 4.73 -24.80 -1.99
C GLN A 133 5.43 -23.45 -1.75
N PHE A 134 5.14 -22.78 -0.63
CA PHE A 134 5.90 -21.60 -0.22
C PHE A 134 7.21 -22.04 0.44
N SER A 135 8.34 -21.48 0.00
CA SER A 135 9.64 -21.67 0.62
C SER A 135 10.17 -20.35 1.17
N ILE A 136 10.63 -20.36 2.42
CA ILE A 136 11.23 -19.19 3.06
C ILE A 136 12.54 -18.77 2.36
N ASP A 137 13.23 -19.71 1.72
CA ASP A 137 14.48 -19.46 1.00
C ASP A 137 14.26 -18.97 -0.44
N ASP A 138 13.01 -18.84 -0.89
CA ASP A 138 12.67 -18.38 -2.25
C ASP A 138 12.34 -16.86 -2.25
N ALA A 139 13.26 -16.07 -2.78
CA ALA A 139 13.08 -14.62 -2.92
C ALA A 139 11.87 -14.23 -3.79
N ASN A 140 11.53 -15.04 -4.80
CA ASN A 140 10.35 -14.78 -5.64
C ASN A 140 9.06 -15.03 -4.85
N ALA A 141 9.04 -16.01 -3.95
CA ALA A 141 7.89 -16.26 -3.08
C ALA A 141 7.62 -15.06 -2.17
N TRP A 142 8.68 -14.48 -1.58
CA TRP A 142 8.56 -13.25 -0.80
C TRP A 142 8.11 -12.04 -1.62
N SER A 143 8.60 -11.90 -2.86
CA SER A 143 8.15 -10.83 -3.76
C SER A 143 6.64 -10.90 -4.03
N ILE A 144 6.10 -12.10 -4.27
CA ILE A 144 4.66 -12.33 -4.45
C ILE A 144 3.92 -12.00 -3.15
N TYR A 145 4.38 -12.54 -2.02
CA TYR A 145 3.74 -12.35 -0.72
C TYR A 145 3.69 -10.87 -0.29
N ILE A 146 4.79 -10.13 -0.43
CA ILE A 146 4.87 -8.71 -0.07
C ILE A 146 3.97 -7.86 -0.98
N LYS A 147 3.92 -8.20 -2.28
CA LYS A 147 3.10 -7.48 -3.24
C LYS A 147 1.60 -7.73 -3.03
N ASP A 148 1.22 -8.97 -2.73
CA ASP A 148 -0.18 -9.36 -2.53
C ASP A 148 -0.29 -10.56 -1.58
N GLN A 149 -0.49 -10.29 -0.29
CA GLN A 149 -0.64 -11.32 0.74
C GLN A 149 -1.89 -12.20 0.53
N TYR A 150 -2.90 -11.73 -0.23
CA TYR A 150 -4.11 -12.49 -0.55
C TYR A 150 -3.82 -13.76 -1.37
N GLN A 151 -2.61 -13.86 -1.94
CA GLN A 151 -2.16 -15.05 -2.65
C GLN A 151 -1.73 -16.19 -1.71
N SER A 152 -1.58 -15.91 -0.41
CA SER A 152 -1.12 -16.87 0.60
C SER A 152 -2.24 -17.77 1.10
N ILE A 153 -1.94 -19.07 1.16
CA ILE A 153 -2.84 -20.12 1.63
C ILE A 153 -2.18 -20.93 2.73
N LEU A 154 -2.94 -21.25 3.79
CA LEU A 154 -2.65 -22.37 4.68
C LEU A 154 -3.36 -23.62 4.18
N LEU A 155 -2.67 -24.74 4.12
CA LEU A 155 -3.22 -26.05 3.82
C LEU A 155 -3.09 -26.94 5.05
N TYR A 156 -4.21 -27.48 5.49
CA TYR A 156 -4.29 -28.42 6.59
C TYR A 156 -4.93 -29.73 6.11
N ASP A 157 -4.23 -30.84 6.30
CA ASP A 157 -4.72 -32.20 6.11
C ASP A 157 -4.88 -32.84 7.50
N PRO A 158 -6.09 -33.25 7.91
CA PRO A 158 -6.33 -33.86 9.22
C PRO A 158 -5.47 -35.11 9.51
N ASN A 159 -4.90 -35.76 8.48
CA ASN A 159 -4.02 -36.91 8.63
C ASN A 159 -2.55 -36.54 8.80
N LYS A 160 -2.19 -35.25 8.66
CA LYS A 160 -0.83 -34.74 8.83
C LYS A 160 -0.69 -33.99 10.15
N SER A 161 0.53 -33.98 10.68
CA SER A 161 0.88 -33.26 11.92
C SER A 161 1.35 -31.83 11.70
N GLU A 162 1.33 -31.35 10.45
CA GLU A 162 1.88 -30.05 10.07
C GLU A 162 0.91 -29.28 9.18
N ILE A 163 0.97 -27.95 9.26
CA ILE A 163 0.23 -27.05 8.38
C ILE A 163 1.20 -26.59 7.30
N GLU A 164 0.83 -26.79 6.05
CA GLU A 164 1.63 -26.37 4.91
C GLU A 164 1.27 -24.94 4.51
N THR A 165 2.26 -24.13 4.17
CA THR A 165 2.07 -22.80 3.60
C THR A 165 2.29 -22.83 2.10
N GLY A 166 1.45 -22.13 1.35
CA GLY A 166 1.56 -22.05 -0.10
C GLY A 166 1.09 -20.74 -0.70
N LEU A 167 1.31 -20.62 -2.00
CA LEU A 167 0.84 -19.51 -2.83
C LEU A 167 -0.05 -20.05 -3.95
N VAL A 168 -1.04 -19.29 -4.38
CA VAL A 168 -1.85 -19.65 -5.56
C VAL A 168 -1.16 -19.28 -6.89
N ILE A 169 -0.07 -18.50 -6.83
CA ILE A 169 0.77 -18.14 -7.97
C ILE A 169 2.13 -18.85 -7.83
N PRO A 170 2.60 -19.58 -8.85
CA PRO A 170 3.92 -20.20 -8.81
C PRO A 170 5.05 -19.19 -8.97
N THR A 171 6.19 -19.47 -8.36
CA THR A 171 7.47 -18.75 -8.53
C THR A 171 8.28 -19.30 -9.70
N SER A 172 8.01 -20.51 -10.16
CA SER A 172 8.59 -21.09 -11.38
C SER A 172 7.63 -22.09 -12.06
N PRO A 173 7.77 -22.34 -13.38
CA PRO A 173 6.93 -23.30 -14.10
C PRO A 173 7.02 -24.74 -13.57
N GLU A 174 8.15 -25.12 -12.99
CA GLU A 174 8.44 -26.47 -12.49
C GLU A 174 8.13 -26.63 -11.00
N GLN A 175 7.61 -25.59 -10.34
CA GLN A 175 7.34 -25.62 -8.91
C GLN A 175 6.29 -26.68 -8.54
N SER A 176 6.61 -27.45 -7.51
CA SER A 176 5.73 -28.48 -6.98
C SER A 176 4.41 -27.89 -6.47
N LYS A 177 3.31 -28.53 -6.88
CA LYS A 177 1.97 -28.27 -6.35
C LYS A 177 1.76 -29.10 -5.10
N ILE A 178 1.27 -28.47 -4.04
CA ILE A 178 0.87 -29.15 -2.79
C ILE A 178 -0.63 -29.45 -2.76
N TRP A 179 -1.41 -28.78 -3.62
CA TRP A 179 -2.85 -28.99 -3.72
C TRP A 179 -3.38 -28.65 -5.11
N SER A 180 -4.46 -29.31 -5.53
CA SER A 180 -5.18 -29.02 -6.76
C SER A 180 -6.68 -29.20 -6.56
N LYS A 181 -7.46 -28.21 -7.02
CA LYS A 181 -8.91 -28.19 -6.89
C LYS A 181 -9.53 -29.39 -7.60
N ASN A 182 -10.39 -30.11 -6.89
CA ASN A 182 -11.28 -31.09 -7.47
C ASN A 182 -12.68 -30.48 -7.64
N ASN A 183 -13.16 -30.40 -8.88
CA ASN A 183 -14.47 -29.82 -9.21
C ASN A 183 -15.67 -30.72 -8.81
N GLN A 184 -15.42 -31.96 -8.41
CA GLN A 184 -16.44 -32.87 -7.90
C GLN A 184 -16.54 -32.85 -6.37
N THR A 185 -15.58 -32.20 -5.70
CA THR A 185 -15.59 -32.04 -4.25
C THR A 185 -16.53 -30.90 -3.86
N VAL A 186 -17.28 -31.10 -2.77
CA VAL A 186 -18.03 -30.03 -2.12
C VAL A 186 -17.11 -29.31 -1.16
N TYR A 187 -17.18 -27.99 -1.13
CA TYR A 187 -16.37 -27.13 -0.28
C TYR A 187 -17.30 -26.34 0.63
N LEU A 188 -17.06 -26.38 1.94
CA LEU A 188 -17.78 -25.54 2.90
C LEU A 188 -16.88 -24.38 3.32
N SER A 189 -17.34 -23.13 3.13
CA SER A 189 -16.56 -21.95 3.48
C SER A 189 -16.85 -21.44 4.89
N PHE A 190 -15.83 -20.96 5.59
CA PHE A 190 -15.96 -20.41 6.95
C PHE A 190 -14.79 -19.49 7.29
N VAL A 191 -14.93 -18.75 8.39
CA VAL A 191 -13.85 -17.94 8.96
C VAL A 191 -12.95 -18.84 9.79
N LEU A 192 -11.66 -18.86 9.47
CA LEU A 192 -10.63 -19.45 10.32
C LEU A 192 -9.82 -18.32 10.96
N LYS A 193 -9.69 -18.36 12.29
CA LYS A 193 -8.85 -17.44 13.08
C LYS A 193 -7.63 -18.18 13.61
N VAL A 194 -6.45 -17.60 13.44
CA VAL A 194 -5.18 -18.26 13.77
C VAL A 194 -4.24 -17.28 14.47
N ASP A 195 -3.46 -17.77 15.44
CA ASP A 195 -2.45 -16.95 16.11
C ASP A 195 -1.41 -16.42 15.13
N TYR A 196 -1.17 -15.11 15.18
CA TYR A 196 -0.23 -14.44 14.28
C TYR A 196 1.14 -15.10 14.35
N SER A 197 1.71 -15.43 13.19
CA SER A 197 3.03 -16.08 13.03
C SER A 197 3.18 -17.48 13.65
N ALA A 198 2.11 -18.07 14.18
CA ALA A 198 2.14 -19.38 14.84
C ALA A 198 0.88 -20.20 14.55
N PRO A 199 0.62 -20.57 13.27
CA PRO A 199 -0.52 -21.40 12.95
C PRO A 199 -0.48 -22.75 13.66
N SER A 200 -1.57 -23.07 14.36
CA SER A 200 -1.71 -24.28 15.16
C SER A 200 -2.87 -25.13 14.65
N ILE A 201 -2.71 -26.44 14.68
CA ILE A 201 -3.75 -27.41 14.34
C ILE A 201 -5.00 -27.24 15.22
N GLU A 202 -4.81 -26.79 16.47
CA GLU A 202 -5.93 -26.52 17.37
C GLU A 202 -6.90 -25.45 16.85
N ALA A 203 -6.45 -24.55 15.96
CA ALA A 203 -7.33 -23.58 15.32
C ALA A 203 -8.33 -24.22 14.35
N PHE A 204 -7.99 -25.38 13.76
CA PHE A 204 -8.81 -26.09 12.78
C PHE A 204 -9.80 -27.06 13.44
N ARG A 205 -9.45 -27.59 14.61
CA ARG A 205 -10.19 -28.66 15.30
C ARG A 205 -11.67 -28.36 15.56
N PRO A 206 -12.06 -27.16 16.05
CA PRO A 206 -13.49 -26.85 16.25
C PRO A 206 -14.29 -26.89 14.93
N HIS A 207 -13.66 -26.52 13.82
CA HIS A 207 -14.32 -26.53 12.51
C HIS A 207 -14.46 -27.94 11.95
N THR A 208 -13.43 -28.79 12.07
CA THR A 208 -13.52 -30.19 11.63
C THR A 208 -14.52 -30.99 12.45
N GLU A 209 -14.58 -30.77 13.77
CA GLU A 209 -15.59 -31.36 14.67
C GLU A 209 -17.01 -30.94 14.25
N TYR A 210 -17.26 -29.63 14.09
CA TYR A 210 -18.57 -29.13 13.69
C TYR A 210 -19.03 -29.67 12.32
N ILE A 211 -18.15 -29.67 11.32
CA ILE A 211 -18.46 -30.20 9.99
C ILE A 211 -18.73 -31.71 10.06
N THR A 212 -18.04 -32.41 10.96
CA THR A 212 -18.27 -33.84 11.20
C THR A 212 -19.66 -34.10 11.77
N ASP A 213 -20.12 -33.25 12.70
CA ASP A 213 -21.46 -33.31 13.28
C ASP A 213 -22.56 -33.02 12.26
N LEU A 214 -22.26 -32.25 11.19
CA LEU A 214 -23.14 -32.08 10.03
C LEU A 214 -23.24 -33.32 9.13
N GLY A 215 -22.51 -34.40 9.43
CA GLY A 215 -22.54 -35.65 8.66
C GLY A 215 -21.52 -35.72 7.52
N TYR A 216 -20.50 -34.86 7.55
CA TYR A 216 -19.43 -34.84 6.57
C TYR A 216 -18.13 -35.41 7.12
N GLU A 217 -17.23 -35.83 6.22
CA GLU A 217 -15.83 -36.12 6.51
C GLU A 217 -14.98 -35.03 5.86
N VAL A 218 -14.09 -34.39 6.63
CA VAL A 218 -13.18 -33.35 6.11
C VAL A 218 -11.89 -34.01 5.62
N THR A 219 -11.51 -33.80 4.37
CA THR A 219 -10.26 -34.33 3.81
C THR A 219 -9.12 -33.32 3.82
N ASN A 220 -9.39 -32.06 3.52
CA ASN A 220 -8.43 -30.96 3.59
C ASN A 220 -9.16 -29.68 3.98
N ILE A 221 -8.43 -28.72 4.56
CA ILE A 221 -8.84 -27.33 4.70
C ILE A 221 -7.81 -26.46 3.99
N VAL A 222 -8.27 -25.67 3.02
CA VAL A 222 -7.45 -24.63 2.39
C VAL A 222 -7.94 -23.25 2.84
N ALA A 223 -7.06 -22.44 3.41
CA ALA A 223 -7.44 -21.18 4.03
C ALA A 223 -6.65 -20.02 3.45
N ARG A 224 -7.34 -19.13 2.72
CA ARG A 224 -6.77 -17.93 2.12
C ARG A 224 -6.67 -16.80 3.13
N TYR A 225 -5.49 -16.20 3.22
CA TYR A 225 -5.27 -15.05 4.10
C TYR A 225 -6.12 -13.86 3.69
N LEU A 226 -6.80 -13.23 4.65
CA LEU A 226 -7.58 -12.01 4.46
C LEU A 226 -6.80 -10.80 5.03
N PHE A 227 -6.59 -10.79 6.34
CA PHE A 227 -5.92 -9.72 7.07
C PHE A 227 -5.46 -10.18 8.46
N SER A 228 -4.68 -9.34 9.12
CA SER A 228 -4.30 -9.49 10.52
C SER A 228 -4.86 -8.31 11.31
N ALA A 229 -5.44 -8.58 12.48
CA ALA A 229 -6.02 -7.56 13.33
C ALA A 229 -5.97 -7.95 14.81
N TRP A 230 -6.16 -6.97 15.68
CA TRP A 230 -6.28 -7.20 17.12
C TRP A 230 -7.75 -7.46 17.50
N ASP A 231 -7.99 -8.58 18.20
CA ASP A 231 -9.28 -9.05 18.71
C ASP A 231 -9.01 -9.86 19.99
N ASP A 232 -8.88 -9.16 21.12
CA ASP A 232 -8.29 -9.59 22.40
C ASP A 232 -6.82 -10.06 22.36
N LYS A 233 -6.37 -10.54 21.21
CA LYS A 233 -4.98 -10.84 20.82
C LYS A 233 -4.79 -10.55 19.33
N TYR A 234 -3.53 -10.49 18.87
CA TYR A 234 -3.24 -10.27 17.46
C TYR A 234 -3.38 -11.58 16.66
N LEU A 235 -4.31 -11.61 15.71
CA LEU A 235 -4.72 -12.80 14.97
C LEU A 235 -4.60 -12.58 13.46
N ASP A 236 -4.35 -13.68 12.74
CA ASP A 236 -4.55 -13.79 11.31
C ASP A 236 -5.95 -14.36 11.02
N TYR A 237 -6.64 -13.73 10.07
CA TYR A 237 -7.97 -14.09 9.64
C TYR A 237 -7.93 -14.65 8.24
N TYR A 238 -8.59 -15.78 8.04
CA TYR A 238 -8.61 -16.50 6.78
C TYR A 238 -10.04 -16.82 6.34
N LYS A 239 -10.24 -16.80 5.02
CA LYS A 239 -11.36 -17.48 4.38
C LYS A 239 -10.95 -18.92 4.13
N ALA A 240 -11.51 -19.84 4.90
CA ALA A 240 -11.23 -21.26 4.79
C ALA A 240 -12.28 -21.96 3.94
N PHE A 241 -11.86 -23.02 3.25
CA PHE A 241 -12.71 -23.95 2.53
C PHE A 241 -12.34 -25.36 3.00
N ALA A 242 -13.29 -26.06 3.63
CA ALA A 242 -13.17 -27.47 3.95
C ALA A 242 -13.62 -28.32 2.77
N GLU A 243 -12.75 -29.18 2.27
CA GLU A 243 -13.12 -30.27 1.37
C GLU A 243 -13.89 -31.33 2.13
N VAL A 244 -15.13 -31.60 1.70
CA VAL A 244 -16.01 -32.54 2.39
C VAL A 244 -16.49 -33.69 1.51
N LYS A 245 -16.64 -34.85 2.14
CA LYS A 245 -17.36 -36.02 1.60
C LYS A 245 -18.54 -36.33 2.51
N ARG A 246 -19.67 -36.76 1.95
CA ARG A 246 -20.77 -37.27 2.78
C ARG A 246 -20.37 -38.62 3.38
N LYS A 247 -20.62 -38.78 4.68
CA LYS A 247 -20.53 -40.07 5.36
C LYS A 247 -21.66 -41.01 4.94
#